data_AF-A0A8H3V0I9-F1
#
_entry.id   AF-A0A8H3V0I9-F1
#
_cell.length_a   1.000
_cell.length_b   1.000
_cell.length_c   1.000
_cell.angle_alpha   90.00
_cell.angle_beta   90.00
_cell.angle_gamma   90.00
#
_symmetry.space_group_name_H-M   'P 1'
#
loop_
_entity.id
_entity.type
_entity.pdbx_description
1 polymer ?
#
loop_
_entity_poly.entity_id
_entity_poly.type
_entity_poly.pdbx_seq_one_letter_code
_entity_poly.pdbx_strand_id
1 'polypeptide(L)'
;MRGEILYSEVDSSESESDTKPKGSNRWRRVFYLLAAAIVFSIATILLVTTIFPLSKRAQVRQCGASSSEAKAKGCKFDPVTFAWLPEKCHDHELADEWREGQFKIYADPHGNATKTEAEFGDDLSPAYITNSVHIQHCSFSWRMMHRAFLSGKTPHAGLSYAHTKHCSNIIVKQGDGNIIETGAKVTYPAC
;
A
#
# COMPACT_ATOMS: atom_id res chain seq x y z
N MET A 1 -43.97 -80.00 -42.87
CA MET A 1 -42.80 -80.14 -41.99
C MET A 1 -41.55 -80.15 -42.84
N ARG A 2 -40.56 -79.29 -42.52
CA ARG A 2 -39.11 -79.34 -42.86
C ARG A 2 -38.77 -79.36 -44.37
N GLY A 3 -38.07 -78.39 -44.95
CA GLY A 3 -36.70 -77.92 -44.66
C GLY A 3 -35.68 -78.97 -45.16
N GLU A 4 -34.64 -78.74 -45.96
CA GLU A 4 -33.90 -77.54 -46.36
C GLU A 4 -32.86 -77.86 -47.49
N ILE A 5 -32.65 -76.90 -48.41
CA ILE A 5 -31.37 -76.31 -48.90
C ILE A 5 -30.38 -77.11 -49.80
N LEU A 6 -29.99 -76.48 -50.95
CA LEU A 6 -28.59 -76.12 -51.40
C LEU A 6 -28.64 -75.38 -52.77
N TYR A 7 -28.64 -74.05 -52.85
CA TYR A 7 -27.54 -73.06 -53.02
C TYR A 7 -26.68 -73.13 -54.30
N SER A 8 -26.65 -72.03 -55.07
CA SER A 8 -25.43 -71.53 -55.74
C SER A 8 -25.48 -70.00 -55.93
N GLU A 9 -24.36 -69.36 -55.59
CA GLU A 9 -24.02 -67.93 -55.66
C GLU A 9 -24.48 -67.16 -56.91
N VAL A 10 -24.81 -65.87 -56.68
CA VAL A 10 -24.45 -64.78 -57.60
C VAL A 10 -23.78 -63.69 -56.78
N ASP A 11 -22.49 -63.49 -57.04
CA ASP A 11 -21.69 -62.37 -56.57
C ASP A 11 -21.90 -61.18 -57.52
N SER A 12 -22.29 -60.03 -56.97
CA SER A 12 -22.26 -58.75 -57.68
C SER A 12 -21.80 -57.67 -56.72
N SER A 13 -20.50 -57.41 -56.79
CA SER A 13 -19.81 -56.26 -56.23
C SER A 13 -20.45 -54.94 -56.70
N GLU A 14 -20.89 -54.08 -55.79
CA GLU A 14 -20.84 -52.63 -56.03
C GLU A 14 -20.69 -51.81 -54.74
N SER A 15 -19.47 -51.26 -54.62
CA SER A 15 -18.92 -50.19 -53.79
C SER A 15 -19.78 -49.50 -52.72
N GLU A 16 -19.40 -49.71 -51.46
CA GLU A 16 -19.71 -48.79 -50.36
C GLU A 16 -18.54 -47.80 -50.20
N SER A 17 -18.79 -46.50 -50.45
CA SER A 17 -17.80 -45.45 -50.25
C SER A 17 -17.64 -45.14 -48.75
N ASP A 18 -16.58 -45.66 -48.13
CA ASP A 18 -16.25 -45.39 -46.73
C ASP A 18 -15.63 -43.98 -46.56
N THR A 19 -16.46 -43.00 -46.21
CA THR A 19 -15.98 -41.70 -45.72
C THR A 19 -15.49 -41.82 -44.26
N LYS A 20 -14.18 -42.00 -44.09
CA LYS A 20 -13.52 -41.94 -42.78
C LYS A 20 -13.76 -40.60 -42.04
N PRO A 21 -14.16 -40.61 -40.76
CA PRO A 21 -14.43 -39.38 -40.02
C PRO A 21 -13.14 -38.63 -39.65
N LYS A 22 -12.98 -37.41 -40.14
CA LYS A 22 -11.90 -36.43 -39.83
C LYS A 22 -11.98 -35.85 -38.39
N GLY A 23 -12.34 -36.66 -37.39
CA GLY A 23 -12.77 -36.19 -36.07
C GLY A 23 -11.69 -36.11 -34.98
N SER A 24 -10.68 -36.98 -34.95
CA SER A 24 -9.83 -37.15 -33.75
C SER A 24 -8.64 -36.18 -33.64
N ASN A 25 -8.09 -35.73 -34.77
CA ASN A 25 -6.86 -34.94 -34.78
C ASN A 25 -7.09 -33.45 -34.45
N ARG A 26 -8.30 -32.92 -34.67
CA ARG A 26 -8.63 -31.51 -34.40
C ARG A 26 -8.66 -31.23 -32.90
N TRP A 27 -9.31 -32.10 -32.12
CA TRP A 27 -9.42 -31.95 -30.66
C TRP A 27 -8.09 -32.18 -29.96
N ARG A 28 -7.26 -33.11 -30.43
CA ARG A 28 -5.88 -33.27 -29.93
C ARG A 28 -5.04 -32.01 -30.15
N ARG A 29 -5.12 -31.40 -31.33
CA ARG A 29 -4.41 -30.14 -31.62
C ARG A 29 -4.88 -29.00 -30.72
N VAL A 30 -6.20 -28.85 -30.53
CA VAL A 30 -6.76 -27.84 -29.62
C VAL A 30 -6.26 -28.08 -28.18
N PHE A 31 -6.28 -29.33 -27.71
CA PHE A 31 -5.78 -29.68 -26.38
C PHE A 31 -4.29 -29.33 -26.21
N TYR A 32 -3.43 -29.66 -27.18
CA TYR A 32 -2.01 -29.31 -27.12
C TYR A 32 -1.76 -27.80 -27.16
N LEU A 33 -2.53 -27.04 -27.94
CA LEU A 33 -2.42 -25.58 -27.99
C LEU A 33 -2.83 -24.93 -26.66
N LEU A 34 -3.91 -25.43 -26.03
CA LEU A 34 -4.33 -24.94 -24.71
C LEU A 34 -3.31 -25.30 -23.62
N ALA A 35 -2.78 -26.52 -23.62
CA ALA A 35 -1.74 -26.93 -22.69
C ALA A 35 -0.46 -26.10 -22.86
N ALA A 36 -0.03 -25.85 -24.11
CA ALA A 36 1.13 -25.01 -24.40
C ALA A 36 0.92 -23.56 -23.96
N ALA A 37 -0.28 -22.99 -24.18
CA ALA A 37 -0.62 -21.65 -23.73
C ALA A 37 -0.61 -21.52 -22.19
N ILE A 38 -1.09 -22.54 -21.48
CA ILE A 38 -1.05 -22.59 -20.00
C ILE A 38 0.40 -22.67 -19.53
N VAL A 39 1.21 -23.56 -20.09
CA VAL A 39 2.64 -23.71 -19.73
C VAL A 39 3.40 -22.40 -20.01
N PHE A 40 3.15 -21.76 -21.15
CA PHE A 40 3.74 -20.47 -21.48
C PHE A 40 3.32 -19.38 -20.48
N SER A 41 2.04 -19.33 -20.10
CA SER A 41 1.53 -18.37 -19.10
C SER A 41 2.13 -18.60 -17.71
N ILE A 42 2.30 -19.85 -17.29
CA ILE A 42 2.95 -20.16 -16.01
C ILE A 42 4.43 -19.78 -16.07
N ALA A 43 5.13 -20.09 -17.17
CA ALA A 43 6.53 -19.73 -17.36
C ALA A 43 6.74 -18.21 -17.35
N THR A 44 5.86 -17.44 -18.00
CA THR A 44 5.94 -15.97 -17.96
C THR A 44 5.62 -15.41 -16.59
N ILE A 45 4.65 -15.97 -15.86
CA ILE A 45 4.37 -15.56 -14.47
C ILE A 45 5.59 -15.84 -13.58
N LEU A 46 6.20 -17.02 -13.68
CA LEU A 46 7.41 -17.37 -12.91
C LEU A 46 8.61 -16.49 -13.28
N LEU A 47 8.77 -16.16 -14.57
CA LEU A 47 9.80 -15.22 -15.03
C LEU A 47 9.53 -13.81 -14.48
N VAL A 48 8.29 -13.35 -14.51
CA VAL A 48 7.91 -12.02 -13.99
C VAL A 48 8.06 -11.95 -12.48
N THR A 49 7.72 -13.01 -11.72
CA THR A 49 7.86 -13.00 -10.25
C THR A 49 9.32 -13.13 -9.78
N THR A 50 10.20 -13.71 -10.60
CA THR A 50 11.65 -13.77 -10.33
C THR A 50 12.36 -12.47 -10.74
N ILE A 51 11.96 -11.84 -11.85
CA ILE A 51 12.52 -10.55 -12.30
C ILE A 51 11.96 -9.37 -11.49
N PHE A 52 10.68 -9.40 -11.14
CA PHE A 52 10.01 -8.42 -10.31
C PHE A 52 9.56 -9.09 -9.01
N PRO A 53 10.46 -9.23 -8.02
CA PRO A 53 10.01 -9.62 -6.70
C PRO A 53 8.92 -8.63 -6.29
N LEU A 54 7.75 -9.15 -5.88
CA LEU A 54 6.76 -8.39 -5.14
C LEU A 54 7.49 -7.86 -3.90
N SER A 55 8.03 -6.65 -4.02
CA SER A 55 8.68 -5.93 -2.96
C SER A 55 7.61 -5.57 -1.94
N LYS A 56 7.18 -6.55 -1.15
CA LYS A 56 6.76 -6.31 0.22
C LYS A 56 8.02 -5.91 0.98
N ARG A 57 8.54 -4.72 0.66
CA ARG A 57 9.46 -4.03 1.56
C ARG A 57 8.66 -3.91 2.84
N ALA A 58 8.97 -4.76 3.83
CA ALA A 58 8.76 -4.37 5.20
C ALA A 58 9.41 -3.00 5.29
N GLN A 59 8.57 -1.96 5.39
CA GLN A 59 9.02 -0.59 5.26
C GLN A 59 9.93 -0.35 6.46
N VAL A 60 11.24 -0.45 6.24
CA VAL A 60 12.24 -0.48 7.31
C VAL A 60 12.18 0.88 7.98
N ARG A 61 11.94 0.91 9.30
CA ARG A 61 11.99 2.15 10.09
C ARG A 61 13.42 2.66 10.11
N GLN A 62 13.75 3.57 9.21
CA GLN A 62 15.12 4.04 9.05
C GLN A 62 15.60 4.79 10.30
N CYS A 63 14.71 5.48 11.02
CA CYS A 63 15.03 6.21 12.25
C CYS A 63 14.97 5.38 13.53
N GLY A 64 14.73 4.06 13.43
CA GLY A 64 14.63 3.21 14.61
C GLY A 64 13.28 3.28 15.31
N ALA A 65 13.28 3.13 16.63
CA ALA A 65 12.06 3.09 17.46
C ALA A 65 12.09 4.03 18.67
N SER A 66 13.13 4.87 18.80
CA SER A 66 13.26 5.88 19.87
C SER A 66 13.93 7.15 19.36
N SER A 67 13.72 8.27 20.04
CA SER A 67 14.34 9.55 19.73
C SER A 67 15.87 9.46 19.81
N SER A 68 16.40 8.68 20.74
CA SER A 68 17.85 8.39 20.85
C SER A 68 18.39 7.69 19.60
N GLU A 69 17.72 6.65 19.12
CA GLU A 69 18.13 5.96 17.88
C GLU A 69 18.00 6.88 16.66
N ALA A 70 16.92 7.67 16.59
CA ALA A 70 16.69 8.60 15.50
C ALA A 70 17.80 9.65 15.40
N LYS A 71 18.17 10.27 16.54
CA LYS A 71 19.30 11.21 16.64
C LYS A 71 20.62 10.55 16.26
N ALA A 72 20.90 9.34 16.78
CA ALA A 72 22.11 8.60 16.46
C ALA A 72 22.24 8.27 14.96
N LYS A 73 21.10 8.09 14.27
CA LYS A 73 21.03 7.86 12.82
C LYS A 73 20.93 9.14 11.98
N GLY A 74 21.01 10.32 12.61
CA GLY A 74 20.96 11.62 11.93
C GLY A 74 19.59 11.99 11.38
N CYS A 75 18.51 11.37 11.85
CA CYS A 75 17.16 11.73 11.46
C CYS A 75 16.77 13.13 11.99
N LYS A 76 15.78 13.74 11.34
CA LYS A 76 15.20 15.03 11.71
C LYS A 76 13.83 14.82 12.30
N PHE A 77 13.52 15.55 13.36
CA PHE A 77 12.16 15.61 13.88
C PHE A 77 11.34 16.53 12.98
N ASP A 78 10.28 15.99 12.40
CA ASP A 78 9.31 16.71 11.60
C ASP A 78 8.14 17.16 12.50
N PRO A 79 7.99 18.47 12.75
CA PRO A 79 6.94 18.97 13.62
C PRO A 79 5.55 18.92 12.97
N VAL A 80 5.47 18.76 11.64
CA VAL A 80 4.19 18.65 10.92
C VAL A 80 3.52 17.31 11.21
N THR A 81 4.24 16.21 11.04
CA THR A 81 3.70 14.84 11.19
C THR A 81 4.04 14.18 12.52
N PHE A 82 4.70 14.93 13.42
CA PHE A 82 5.16 14.47 14.72
C PHE A 82 6.01 13.18 14.58
N ALA A 83 6.96 13.20 13.66
CA ALA A 83 7.70 12.01 13.28
C ALA A 83 9.21 12.26 13.19
N TRP A 84 10.01 11.28 13.59
CA TRP A 84 11.43 11.26 13.23
C TRP A 84 11.60 10.66 11.83
N LEU A 85 12.11 11.47 10.90
CA LEU A 85 12.24 11.14 9.49
C LEU A 85 13.70 11.21 9.01
N PRO A 86 14.12 10.36 8.06
CA PRO A 86 15.38 10.56 7.36
C PRO A 86 15.37 11.86 6.55
N GLU A 87 16.53 12.48 6.36
CA GLU A 87 16.69 13.74 5.63
C GLU A 87 15.95 13.76 4.28
N LYS A 88 16.04 12.69 3.49
CA LYS A 88 15.39 12.58 2.16
C LYS A 88 13.85 12.67 2.19
N CYS A 89 13.24 12.44 3.36
CA CYS A 89 11.81 12.35 3.60
C CYS A 89 11.26 13.55 4.37
N HIS A 90 12.16 14.38 4.92
CA HIS A 90 11.81 15.58 5.65
C HIS A 90 11.48 16.72 4.66
N ASP A 91 10.38 17.43 4.90
CA ASP A 91 9.96 18.58 4.10
C ASP A 91 10.26 19.86 4.89
N HIS A 92 11.49 20.38 4.74
CA HIS A 92 11.96 21.52 5.52
C HIS A 92 11.09 22.77 5.34
N GLU A 93 10.68 23.05 4.11
CA GLU A 93 9.85 24.22 3.80
C GLU A 93 8.51 24.17 4.54
N LEU A 94 7.85 23.00 4.54
CA LEU A 94 6.58 22.84 5.25
C LEU A 94 6.75 22.82 6.77
N ALA A 95 7.87 22.26 7.26
CA ALA A 95 8.22 22.28 8.68
C ALA A 95 8.50 23.71 9.19
N ASP A 96 9.14 24.55 8.38
CA ASP A 96 9.40 25.95 8.73
C ASP A 96 8.12 26.77 8.75
N GLU A 97 7.24 26.60 7.76
CA GLU A 97 5.91 27.23 7.77
C GLU A 97 5.07 26.80 8.99
N TRP A 98 5.17 25.52 9.39
CA TRP A 98 4.52 25.06 10.62
C TRP A 98 5.03 25.82 11.86
N ARG A 99 6.34 26.10 11.95
CA ARG A 99 6.93 26.81 13.09
C ARG A 99 6.49 28.28 13.15
N GLU A 100 6.24 28.91 12.00
CA GLU A 100 5.69 30.27 11.93
C GLU A 100 4.30 30.38 12.57
N GLY A 101 3.52 29.29 12.57
CA GLY A 101 2.21 29.22 13.20
C GLY A 101 2.22 29.22 14.74
N GLN A 102 3.40 29.14 15.37
CA GLN A 102 3.60 29.19 16.83
C GLN A 102 2.69 28.24 17.63
N PHE A 103 2.53 27.01 17.14
CA PHE A 103 1.67 26.01 17.78
C PHE A 103 2.15 25.60 19.17
N LYS A 104 1.21 25.42 20.08
CA LYS A 104 1.49 25.00 21.46
C LYS A 104 1.28 23.50 21.61
N ILE A 105 2.26 22.87 22.24
CA ILE A 105 2.20 21.50 22.72
C ILE A 105 2.18 21.57 24.24
N TYR A 106 1.28 20.83 24.87
CA TYR A 106 1.08 20.82 26.30
C TYR A 106 1.62 19.55 26.94
N ALA A 107 2.16 19.64 28.15
CA ALA A 107 2.65 18.49 28.91
C ALA A 107 1.53 17.75 29.66
N ASP A 108 0.38 18.40 29.84
CA ASP A 108 -0.77 17.88 30.56
C ASP A 108 -2.07 18.29 29.86
N PRO A 109 -3.18 17.53 30.06
CA PRO A 109 -4.45 17.81 29.39
C PRO A 109 -5.18 19.04 29.93
N HIS A 110 -4.75 19.63 31.05
CA HIS A 110 -5.34 20.86 31.60
C HIS A 110 -4.63 22.12 31.07
N GLY A 111 -3.53 21.96 30.33
CA GLY A 111 -2.78 23.06 29.73
C GLY A 111 -1.96 23.89 30.72
N ASN A 112 -1.60 23.31 31.87
CA ASN A 112 -0.83 24.00 32.91
C ASN A 112 0.64 24.21 32.52
N ALA A 113 1.20 23.33 31.69
CA ALA A 113 2.56 23.44 31.20
C ALA A 113 2.66 23.15 29.69
N THR A 114 3.55 23.88 29.01
CA THR A 114 3.87 23.67 27.59
C THR A 114 5.19 22.95 27.40
N LYS A 115 5.34 22.30 26.25
CA LYS A 115 6.58 21.68 25.77
C LYS A 115 7.13 22.45 24.58
N THR A 116 8.44 22.56 24.52
CA THR A 116 9.16 22.92 23.30
C THR A 116 9.08 21.80 22.26
N GLU A 117 9.36 22.11 20.99
CA GLU A 117 9.45 21.11 19.92
C GLU A 117 10.49 20.03 20.25
N ALA A 118 11.63 20.41 20.83
CA ALA A 118 12.68 19.49 21.24
C ALA A 118 12.20 18.53 22.35
N GLU A 119 11.56 19.05 23.42
CA GLU A 119 11.02 18.21 24.51
C GLU A 119 9.90 17.28 24.03
N PHE A 120 9.11 17.71 23.05
CA PHE A 120 8.13 16.83 22.43
C PHE A 120 8.80 15.74 21.59
N GLY A 121 9.75 16.11 20.72
CA GLY A 121 10.50 15.19 19.87
C GLY A 121 11.39 14.21 20.64
N ASP A 122 11.79 14.54 21.87
CA ASP A 122 12.49 13.62 22.77
C ASP A 122 11.65 12.39 23.13
N ASP A 123 10.31 12.46 22.99
CA ASP A 123 9.41 11.32 23.15
C ASP A 123 9.53 10.62 24.52
N LEU A 124 9.78 11.41 25.57
CA LEU A 124 10.00 10.91 26.93
C LEU A 124 8.78 11.04 27.85
N SER A 125 7.76 11.80 27.45
CA SER A 125 6.54 12.00 28.24
C SER A 125 5.36 12.39 27.37
N PRO A 126 4.11 12.19 27.85
CA PRO A 126 2.91 12.53 27.10
C PRO A 126 2.90 13.98 26.59
N ALA A 127 2.17 14.20 25.52
CA ALA A 127 1.96 15.52 24.95
C ALA A 127 0.51 15.65 24.51
N TYR A 128 -0.02 16.87 24.59
CA TYR A 128 -1.39 17.18 24.26
C TYR A 128 -1.45 18.42 23.37
N ILE A 129 -2.43 18.47 22.49
CA ILE A 129 -2.64 19.59 21.58
C ILE A 129 -4.11 20.01 21.62
N THR A 130 -4.35 21.28 21.29
CA THR A 130 -5.71 21.78 21.14
C THR A 130 -6.36 21.21 19.88
N ASN A 131 -7.70 21.24 19.83
CA ASN A 131 -8.45 20.88 18.62
C ASN A 131 -8.03 21.72 17.40
N SER A 132 -7.72 23.01 17.58
CA SER A 132 -7.23 23.88 16.51
C SER A 132 -5.88 23.44 15.96
N VAL A 133 -4.94 23.01 16.83
CA VAL A 133 -3.66 22.45 16.40
C VAL A 133 -3.87 21.09 15.72
N HIS A 134 -4.83 20.27 16.17
CA HIS A 134 -5.13 18.99 15.53
C HIS A 134 -5.66 19.16 14.10
N ILE A 135 -6.58 20.10 13.88
CA ILE A 135 -7.08 20.44 12.54
C ILE A 135 -5.94 20.91 11.63
N GLN A 136 -5.06 21.77 12.15
CA GLN A 136 -3.90 22.27 11.40
C GLN A 136 -2.92 21.16 11.08
N HIS A 137 -2.58 20.28 12.03
CA HIS A 137 -1.78 19.08 11.81
C HIS A 137 -2.34 18.22 10.66
N CYS A 138 -3.65 18.00 10.63
CA CYS A 138 -4.31 17.26 9.56
C CYS A 138 -4.23 17.97 8.21
N SER A 139 -4.45 19.30 8.17
CA SER A 139 -4.34 20.11 6.95
C SER A 139 -2.91 20.11 6.40
N PHE A 140 -1.90 20.31 7.25
CA PHE A 140 -0.49 20.27 6.85
C PHE A 140 -0.05 18.87 6.42
N SER A 141 -0.53 17.81 7.08
CA SER A 141 -0.28 16.42 6.66
C SER A 141 -0.79 16.14 5.24
N TRP A 142 -1.96 16.67 4.86
CA TRP A 142 -2.45 16.60 3.48
C TRP A 142 -1.57 17.38 2.49
N ARG A 143 -1.07 18.55 2.89
CA ARG A 143 -0.14 19.33 2.07
C ARG A 143 1.19 18.60 1.86
N MET A 144 1.74 17.96 2.90
CA MET A 144 2.93 17.12 2.79
C MET A 144 2.73 15.97 1.80
N MET A 145 1.59 15.27 1.90
CA MET A 145 1.23 14.21 0.96
C MET A 145 1.17 14.74 -0.49
N HIS A 146 0.54 15.90 -0.72
CA HIS A 146 0.45 16.51 -2.04
C HIS A 146 1.84 16.92 -2.58
N ARG A 147 2.68 17.55 -1.75
CA ARG A 147 4.05 17.96 -2.11
C ARG A 147 4.94 16.75 -2.46
N ALA A 148 4.78 15.64 -1.74
CA ALA A 148 5.44 14.39 -2.08
C ALA A 148 5.05 13.91 -3.48
N PHE A 149 3.76 13.92 -3.82
CA PHE A 149 3.29 13.54 -5.16
C PHE A 149 3.82 14.45 -6.27
N LEU A 150 3.78 15.77 -6.08
CA LEU A 150 4.34 16.72 -7.06
C LEU A 150 5.84 16.51 -7.29
N SER A 151 6.56 16.06 -6.27
CA SER A 151 8.00 15.80 -6.34
C SER A 151 8.34 14.38 -6.81
N GLY A 152 7.36 13.57 -7.19
CA GLY A 152 7.56 12.15 -7.55
C GLY A 152 8.05 11.28 -6.39
N LYS A 153 7.90 11.75 -5.14
CA LYS A 153 8.28 11.02 -3.92
C LYS A 153 7.08 10.26 -3.37
N THR A 154 7.34 9.14 -2.70
CA THR A 154 6.33 8.46 -1.90
C THR A 154 6.24 9.14 -0.53
N PRO A 155 5.04 9.48 -0.02
CA PRO A 155 4.87 9.93 1.36
C PRO A 155 5.42 8.89 2.34
N HIS A 156 5.95 9.33 3.48
CA HIS A 156 6.33 8.40 4.54
C HIS A 156 5.12 7.60 5.04
N ALA A 157 5.35 6.42 5.60
CA ALA A 157 4.34 5.45 6.03
C ALA A 157 3.32 6.00 7.05
N GLY A 158 3.68 7.09 7.73
CA GLY A 158 2.80 7.79 8.68
C GLY A 158 1.58 8.42 8.00
N LEU A 159 1.70 8.81 6.73
CA LEU A 159 0.64 9.37 5.89
C LEU A 159 -0.13 8.28 5.11
N SER A 160 -0.43 7.17 5.78
CA SER A 160 -1.22 6.08 5.20
C SER A 160 -2.65 6.54 4.87
N TYR A 161 -3.36 5.80 4.00
CA TYR A 161 -4.77 6.10 3.70
C TYR A 161 -5.67 6.06 4.95
N ALA A 162 -5.36 5.19 5.92
CA ALA A 162 -6.06 5.18 7.20
C ALA A 162 -5.87 6.51 7.96
N HIS A 163 -4.65 7.07 7.94
CA HIS A 163 -4.37 8.39 8.48
C HIS A 163 -5.13 9.48 7.68
N THR A 164 -5.14 9.42 6.36
CA THR A 164 -5.91 10.36 5.51
C THR A 164 -7.40 10.37 5.85
N LYS A 165 -8.00 9.20 6.10
CA LYS A 165 -9.41 9.07 6.51
C LYS A 165 -9.66 9.63 7.92
N HIS A 166 -8.69 9.48 8.83
CA HIS A 166 -8.74 10.13 10.14
C HIS A 166 -8.72 11.66 9.97
N CYS A 167 -7.75 12.19 9.21
CA CYS A 167 -7.64 13.62 8.91
C CYS A 167 -8.92 14.19 8.30
N SER A 168 -9.55 13.50 7.34
CA SER A 168 -10.80 13.98 6.72
C SER A 168 -11.91 14.17 7.74
N ASN A 169 -12.00 13.30 8.75
CA ASN A 169 -13.01 13.40 9.79
C ASN A 169 -12.69 14.53 10.79
N ILE A 170 -11.41 14.77 11.08
CA ILE A 170 -10.99 15.86 11.97
C ILE A 170 -11.25 17.22 11.34
N ILE A 171 -10.93 17.39 10.05
CA ILE A 171 -11.04 18.69 9.35
C ILE A 171 -12.49 19.17 9.26
N VAL A 172 -13.47 18.26 9.20
CA VAL A 172 -14.90 18.61 9.17
C VAL A 172 -15.54 18.69 10.55
N LYS A 173 -14.82 18.33 11.62
CA LYS A 173 -15.35 18.38 12.99
C LYS A 173 -15.53 19.84 13.41
N GLN A 174 -16.72 20.16 13.90
CA GLN A 174 -17.03 21.46 14.50
C GLN A 174 -16.88 21.39 16.03
N GLY A 175 -16.44 22.49 16.66
CA GLY A 175 -16.28 22.58 18.10
C GLY A 175 -15.37 23.73 18.52
N ASP A 176 -15.16 23.88 19.83
CA ASP A 176 -14.19 24.83 20.35
C ASP A 176 -12.76 24.35 20.04
N GLY A 177 -12.03 25.17 19.28
CA GLY A 177 -10.66 24.92 18.87
C GLY A 177 -9.65 24.99 20.02
N ASN A 178 -9.99 25.61 21.15
CA ASN A 178 -9.05 25.80 22.27
C ASN A 178 -9.03 24.63 23.26
N ILE A 179 -9.96 23.69 23.14
CA ILE A 179 -10.01 22.52 24.03
C ILE A 179 -8.82 21.60 23.76
N ILE A 180 -8.11 21.21 24.82
CA ILE A 180 -7.02 20.24 24.80
C ILE A 180 -7.59 18.84 24.97
N GLU A 181 -8.04 18.23 23.87
CA GLU A 181 -8.67 16.90 23.86
C GLU A 181 -7.76 15.81 23.28
N THR A 182 -6.73 16.19 22.52
CA THR A 182 -5.99 15.25 21.69
C THR A 182 -4.60 14.99 22.27
N GLY A 183 -4.31 13.72 22.57
CA GLY A 183 -2.96 13.25 22.85
C GLY A 183 -2.12 13.23 21.56
N ALA A 184 -1.02 13.97 21.53
CA ALA A 184 -0.05 13.96 20.45
C ALA A 184 1.02 12.90 20.70
N LYS A 185 1.33 12.10 19.67
CA LYS A 185 2.30 10.99 19.77
C LYS A 185 3.40 11.16 18.74
N VAL A 186 4.65 11.04 19.19
CA VAL A 186 5.80 10.96 18.30
C VAL A 186 5.84 9.59 17.62
N THR A 187 6.15 9.57 16.32
CA THR A 187 6.19 8.36 15.52
C THR A 187 7.54 8.18 14.82
N TYR A 188 7.81 6.94 14.41
CA TYR A 188 9.04 6.54 13.72
C TYR A 188 8.68 5.77 12.44
N PRO A 189 7.96 6.40 11.49
CA PRO A 189 7.51 5.73 10.29
C PRO A 189 8.69 5.44 9.36
N ALA A 190 8.48 4.48 8.47
CA ALA A 190 9.38 4.31 7.36
C ALA A 190 9.12 5.35 6.28
N CYS A 191 10.14 5.60 5.49
CA CYS A 191 10.06 6.21 4.17
C CYS A 191 10.15 5.07 3.13
#